data_AF-A0A2D8XBW5-F1
#
_entry.id   AF-A0A2D8XBW5-F1
#
_cell.length_a   1.000
_cell.length_b   1.000
_cell.length_c   1.000
_cell.angle_alpha   90.00
_cell.angle_beta   90.00
_cell.angle_gamma   90.00
#
_symmetry.space_group_name_H-M   'P 1'
#
loop_
_entity.id
_entity.type
_entity.pdbx_description
1 polymer ?
#
loop_
_entity_poly.entity_id
_entity_poly.type
_entity_poly.pdbx_seq_one_letter_code
_entity_poly.pdbx_strand_id
1 'polypeptide(L)'
;MKFDDKLDKQVKKITDLLKFKNKSYGNSALEPANIFSQANAIDSLSARIDDKLMRIKNKGIYDATEDTVKDLIGYLLLLLMAIEERESKIKNESKTSFANSTLQI
;
A
#
# COMPACT_ATOMS: atom_id res chain seq x y z
N MET A 1 -5.38 10.50 28.82
CA MET A 1 -5.26 10.47 27.36
C MET A 1 -6.51 9.79 26.82
N LYS A 2 -7.30 10.49 25.98
CA LYS A 2 -8.58 10.00 25.45
C LYS A 2 -8.35 8.92 24.39
N PHE A 3 -9.40 8.20 24.01
CA PHE A 3 -9.33 7.17 22.97
C PHE A 3 -8.81 7.75 21.64
N ASP A 4 -9.37 8.89 21.23
CA ASP A 4 -9.03 9.56 19.98
C ASP A 4 -7.53 9.92 19.94
N ASP A 5 -7.00 10.51 21.02
CA ASP A 5 -5.56 10.82 21.12
C ASP A 5 -4.68 9.58 20.93
N LYS A 6 -5.14 8.41 21.41
CA LYS A 6 -4.38 7.14 21.31
C LYS A 6 -4.41 6.63 19.89
N LEU A 7 -5.57 6.69 19.25
CA LEU A 7 -5.75 6.30 17.86
C LEU A 7 -4.88 7.18 16.95
N ASP A 8 -4.99 8.49 17.07
CA ASP A 8 -4.24 9.47 16.28
C ASP A 8 -2.73 9.27 16.43
N LYS A 9 -2.25 9.01 17.66
CA LYS A 9 -0.84 8.71 17.90
C LYS A 9 -0.37 7.46 17.18
N GLN A 10 -1.18 6.40 17.11
CA GLN A 10 -0.81 5.17 16.40
C GLN A 10 -0.82 5.37 14.88
N VAL A 11 -1.87 5.99 14.35
CA VAL A 11 -1.97 6.31 12.91
C VAL A 11 -0.82 7.22 12.48
N LYS A 12 -0.47 8.23 13.28
CA LYS A 12 0.66 9.12 13.01
C LYS A 12 1.97 8.35 12.91
N LYS A 13 2.24 7.41 13.81
CA LYS A 13 3.45 6.57 13.76
C LYS A 13 3.54 5.77 12.46
N ILE A 14 2.43 5.16 12.03
CA ILE A 14 2.38 4.39 10.78
C ILE A 14 2.62 5.31 9.58
N THR A 15 1.92 6.44 9.51
CA THR A 15 2.06 7.38 8.39
C THR A 15 3.45 8.02 8.33
N ASP A 16 4.04 8.37 9.46
CA ASP A 16 5.43 8.86 9.53
C ASP A 16 6.42 7.79 9.05
N LEU A 17 6.25 6.53 9.45
CA LEU A 17 7.08 5.41 8.98
C LEU A 17 6.99 5.22 7.46
N LEU A 18 5.78 5.27 6.90
CA LEU A 18 5.57 5.14 5.45
C LEU A 18 6.21 6.30 4.69
N LYS A 19 6.02 7.55 5.16
CA LYS A 19 6.66 8.74 4.58
C LYS A 19 8.19 8.64 4.63
N PHE A 20 8.75 8.16 5.74
CA PHE A 20 10.18 7.95 5.87
C PHE A 20 10.70 6.91 4.86
N LYS A 21 10.00 5.78 4.70
CA LYS A 21 10.33 4.75 3.70
C LYS A 21 10.25 5.31 2.28
N ASN A 22 9.18 6.06 1.95
CA ASN A 22 9.03 6.70 0.64
C ASN A 22 10.15 7.71 0.35
N LYS A 23 10.56 8.51 1.33
CA LYS A 23 11.70 9.43 1.18
C LYS A 23 13.02 8.69 0.92
N SER A 24 13.18 7.50 1.50
CA SER A 24 14.41 6.69 1.39
C SER A 24 14.50 5.89 0.09
N TYR A 25 13.37 5.35 -0.40
CA TYR A 25 13.34 4.39 -1.51
C TYR A 25 12.46 4.82 -2.70
N GLY A 26 11.98 6.07 -2.70
CA GLY A 26 11.03 6.57 -3.70
C GLY A 26 9.65 5.91 -3.59
N ASN A 27 8.80 6.17 -4.61
CA ASN A 27 7.43 5.65 -4.70
C ASN A 27 7.36 4.14 -5.04
N SER A 28 8.38 3.35 -4.66
CA SER A 28 8.50 1.93 -5.00
C SER A 28 7.37 1.03 -4.49
N ALA A 29 6.55 1.54 -3.57
CA ALA A 29 5.35 0.85 -3.09
C ALA A 29 4.20 0.88 -4.10
N LEU A 30 3.99 2.00 -4.81
CA LEU A 30 2.93 2.17 -5.81
C LEU A 30 3.46 2.07 -7.25
N GLU A 31 4.76 2.33 -7.43
CA GLU A 31 5.50 2.19 -8.68
C GLU A 31 6.66 1.20 -8.46
N PRO A 32 6.39 -0.13 -8.42
CA PRO A 32 7.43 -1.12 -8.22
C PRO A 32 8.57 -0.96 -9.23
N ALA A 33 9.81 -0.97 -8.74
CA ALA A 33 11.00 -0.78 -9.58
C ALA A 33 11.24 -1.92 -10.59
N ASN A 34 10.50 -3.03 -10.47
CA ASN A 34 10.51 -4.19 -11.36
C ASN A 34 11.90 -4.73 -11.74
N ILE A 35 12.84 -4.71 -10.78
CA ILE A 35 14.23 -5.15 -11.01
C ILE A 35 14.30 -6.66 -11.26
N PHE A 36 13.60 -7.45 -10.44
CA PHE A 36 13.53 -8.91 -10.58
C PHE A 36 12.09 -9.41 -10.69
N SER A 37 11.18 -8.85 -9.89
CA SER A 37 9.74 -9.11 -10.01
C SER A 37 9.15 -8.26 -11.14
N GLN A 38 8.19 -8.79 -11.88
CA GLN A 38 7.38 -8.02 -12.85
C GLN A 38 5.94 -7.82 -12.35
N ALA A 39 5.69 -8.09 -11.07
CA ALA A 39 4.38 -7.96 -10.47
C ALA A 39 3.98 -6.48 -10.32
N ASN A 40 2.69 -6.18 -10.51
CA ASN A 40 2.17 -4.84 -10.26
C ASN A 40 2.20 -4.50 -8.75
N ALA A 41 1.85 -3.26 -8.40
CA ALA A 41 1.86 -2.78 -7.02
C ALA A 41 0.97 -3.61 -6.09
N ILE A 42 -0.25 -3.96 -6.53
CA ILE A 42 -1.22 -4.74 -5.76
C ILE A 42 -0.67 -6.13 -5.44
N ASP A 43 -0.15 -6.83 -6.44
CA ASP A 43 0.41 -8.18 -6.27
C ASP A 43 1.67 -8.14 -5.40
N SER A 44 2.54 -7.15 -5.62
CA SER A 44 3.76 -6.94 -4.82
C SER A 44 3.48 -6.60 -3.36
N LEU A 45 2.40 -5.88 -3.08
CA LEU A 45 1.96 -5.55 -1.72
C LEU A 45 1.27 -6.75 -1.06
N SER A 46 0.46 -7.51 -1.81
CA SER A 46 -0.22 -8.71 -1.34
C SER A 46 0.78 -9.79 -0.91
N ALA A 47 1.83 -10.04 -1.70
CA ALA A 47 2.90 -10.97 -1.32
C ALA A 47 3.59 -10.57 -0.01
N ARG A 48 3.82 -9.26 0.21
CA ARG A 48 4.40 -8.77 1.47
C ARG A 48 3.44 -8.91 2.65
N ILE A 49 2.14 -8.78 2.43
CA ILE A 49 1.12 -9.02 3.45
C ILE A 49 1.15 -10.49 3.85
N ASP A 50 1.17 -11.41 2.88
CA ASP A 50 1.26 -12.85 3.13
C ASP A 50 2.51 -13.20 3.95
N ASP A 51 3.67 -12.63 3.62
CA ASP A 51 4.90 -12.82 4.40
C ASP A 51 4.73 -12.39 5.87
N LYS A 52 4.05 -11.27 6.12
CA LYS A 52 3.80 -10.78 7.50
C LYS A 52 2.78 -11.66 8.22
N LEU A 53 1.72 -12.09 7.55
CA LEU A 53 0.72 -13.00 8.11
C LEU A 53 1.34 -14.37 8.45
N MET A 54 2.17 -14.92 7.57
CA MET A 54 2.90 -16.16 7.82
C MET A 54 3.84 -16.03 9.01
N ARG A 55 4.52 -14.89 9.17
CA ARG A 55 5.35 -14.63 10.35
C ARG A 55 4.52 -14.59 11.64
N ILE A 56 3.36 -13.93 11.64
CA ILE A 56 2.45 -13.89 12.79
C ILE A 56 1.93 -15.30 13.09
N LYS A 57 1.50 -16.06 12.08
CA LYS A 57 1.04 -17.44 12.22
C LYS A 57 2.10 -18.32 12.89
N ASN A 58 3.36 -18.20 12.45
CA ASN A 58 4.43 -19.07 12.91
C ASN A 58 4.98 -18.70 14.29
N LYS A 59 4.96 -17.42 14.67
CA LYS A 59 5.59 -16.95 15.91
C LYS A 59 4.60 -16.49 16.99
N GLY A 60 3.36 -16.16 16.62
CA GLY A 60 2.38 -15.51 17.49
C GLY A 60 2.60 -13.99 17.60
N ILE A 61 1.73 -13.33 18.37
CA ILE A 61 1.80 -11.88 18.63
C ILE A 61 2.41 -11.67 20.02
N TYR A 62 3.62 -11.13 20.07
CA TYR A 62 4.41 -10.80 21.28
C TYR A 62 5.32 -9.60 20.95
N ASP A 63 6.08 -9.08 21.91
CA ASP A 63 6.86 -7.84 21.74
C ASP A 63 7.76 -7.83 20.48
N ALA A 64 8.29 -8.99 20.05
CA ALA A 64 9.13 -9.09 18.85
C ALA A 64 8.34 -9.11 17.51
N THR A 65 7.01 -9.19 17.56
CA THR A 65 6.11 -9.15 16.40
C THR A 65 5.20 -7.93 16.37
N GLU A 66 5.29 -7.02 17.35
CA GLU A 66 4.63 -5.69 17.27
C GLU A 66 5.00 -4.96 15.97
N ASP A 67 6.27 -5.01 15.56
CA ASP A 67 6.71 -4.40 14.30
C ASP A 67 6.13 -5.11 13.08
N THR A 68 5.81 -6.40 13.21
CA THR A 68 5.11 -7.15 12.14
C THR A 68 3.67 -6.69 12.01
N VAL A 69 2.99 -6.36 13.12
CA VAL A 69 1.64 -5.78 13.10
C VAL A 69 1.66 -4.36 12.50
N LYS A 70 2.63 -3.52 12.89
CA LYS A 70 2.79 -2.17 12.30
C LYS A 70 3.07 -2.23 10.81
N ASP A 71 3.94 -3.14 10.38
CA ASP A 71 4.21 -3.40 8.95
C ASP A 71 2.94 -3.81 8.21
N LEU A 72 2.15 -4.73 8.78
CA LEU A 72 0.90 -5.20 8.19
C LEU A 72 -0.11 -4.05 8.00
N ILE A 73 -0.31 -3.21 9.01
CA ILE A 73 -1.17 -2.01 8.91
C ILE A 73 -0.64 -1.08 7.80
N GLY A 74 0.68 -0.88 7.74
CA GLY A 74 1.31 -0.06 6.71
C GLY A 74 1.08 -0.61 5.30
N TYR A 75 1.22 -1.92 5.09
CA TYR A 75 0.98 -2.55 3.78
C TYR A 75 -0.49 -2.53 3.38
N LEU A 76 -1.42 -2.69 4.32
CA LEU A 76 -2.86 -2.57 4.03
C LEU A 76 -3.23 -1.15 3.60
N LEU A 77 -2.65 -0.12 4.23
CA LEU A 77 -2.86 1.27 3.81
C LEU A 77 -2.30 1.53 2.41
N LEU A 78 -1.09 1.05 2.11
CA LEU A 78 -0.51 1.16 0.77
C LEU A 78 -1.32 0.39 -0.28
N LEU A 79 -1.87 -0.77 0.09
CA LEU A 79 -2.73 -1.57 -0.79
C LEU A 79 -4.02 -0.81 -1.16
N LEU A 80 -4.65 -0.14 -0.20
CA LEU A 80 -5.80 0.73 -0.48
C LEU A 80 -5.43 1.83 -1.49
N MET A 81 -4.30 2.50 -1.28
CA MET A 81 -3.81 3.53 -2.22
C MET A 81 -3.57 2.96 -3.64
N ALA A 82 -2.97 1.77 -3.74
CA ALA A 82 -2.72 1.12 -5.02
C ALA A 82 -4.02 0.74 -5.76
N ILE A 83 -5.06 0.33 -5.03
CA ILE A 83 -6.38 0.04 -5.59
C ILE A 83 -7.03 1.33 -6.11
N GLU A 84 -7.04 2.40 -5.32
CA GLU A 84 -7.59 3.71 -5.72
C GLU A 84 -6.89 4.27 -6.97
N GLU A 85 -5.56 4.13 -7.06
CA GLU A 85 -4.79 4.58 -8.23
C GLU A 85 -5.14 3.76 -9.48
N ARG A 86 -5.29 2.44 -9.35
CA ARG A 86 -5.71 1.56 -10.45
C ARG A 86 -7.11 1.92 -10.95
N GLU A 87 -8.06 2.15 -10.04
CA GLU A 87 -9.43 2.55 -10.41
C GLU A 87 -9.45 3.92 -11.10
N SER A 88 -8.63 4.86 -10.62
CA SER A 88 -8.48 6.18 -11.24
C SER A 88 -7.91 6.08 -12.67
N LYS A 89 -6.93 5.20 -12.90
CA LYS A 89 -6.37 4.93 -14.25
C LYS A 89 -7.44 4.37 -15.20
N ILE A 90 -8.19 3.36 -14.77
CA ILE A 90 -9.29 2.75 -15.56
C ILE A 90 -10.35 3.80 -15.95
N LYS A 91 -10.72 4.68 -15.01
CA LYS A 91 -11.69 5.76 -15.26
C LYS A 91 -11.18 6.80 -16.26
N ASN A 92 -9.87 7.06 -16.29
CA ASN A 92 -9.28 8.01 -17.21
C ASN A 92 -9.12 7.42 -18.62
N GLU A 93 -8.73 6.15 -18.72
CA GLU A 93 -8.62 5.42 -20.00
C GLU A 93 -9.97 5.30 -20.70
N SER A 94 -11.02 4.94 -19.95
CA SER A 94 -12.39 4.86 -20.47
C SER A 94 -12.92 6.21 -21.00
N LYS A 95 -12.66 7.32 -20.31
CA LYS A 95 -13.00 8.68 -20.79
C LYS A 95 -12.25 9.05 -22.07
N THR A 96 -10.97 8.71 -22.15
CA THR A 96 -10.13 9.02 -23.31
C THR A 96 -10.58 8.25 -24.54
N SER A 97 -10.90 6.97 -24.37
CA SER A 97 -11.46 6.13 -25.44
C SER A 97 -12.78 6.69 -25.99
N PHE A 98 -13.68 7.12 -25.12
CA PHE A 98 -14.96 7.73 -25.52
C PHE A 98 -14.80 9.09 -26.22
N ALA A 99 -13.86 9.93 -25.79
CA ALA A 99 -13.57 11.20 -26.47
C ALA A 99 -13.03 10.97 -27.89
N ASN A 100 -12.13 10.00 -28.05
CA ASN A 100 -11.52 9.68 -29.35
C ASN A 100 -12.51 9.07 -30.34
N SER A 101 -13.49 8.27 -29.89
CA SER A 101 -14.55 7.74 -30.76
C SER A 101 -15.55 8.79 -31.21
N THR A 102 -15.74 9.87 -30.42
CA THR A 102 -16.67 10.97 -30.76
C THR A 102 -16.07 11.96 -31.77
N LEU A 103 -14.74 12.10 -31.80
CA LEU A 103 -14.03 13.00 -32.73
C LEU A 103 -13.84 12.43 -34.14
N GLN A 104 -14.16 11.15 -34.37
CA GLN A 104 -14.04 10.48 -35.67
C GLN A 104 -15.36 10.47 -36.47
N ILE A 105 -16.37 11.23 -36.05
CA ILE A 105 -17.68 11.36 -36.73
C ILE A 105 -17.81 12.76 -37.32
#